data_AF-A0A2V5JLL3-F1
#
_entry.id   AF-A0A2V5JLL3-F1
#
_cell.length_a   1.000
_cell.length_b   1.000
_cell.length_c   1.000
_cell.angle_alpha   90.00
_cell.angle_beta   90.00
_cell.angle_gamma   90.00
#
_symmetry.space_group_name_H-M   'P 1'
#
loop_
_entity.id
_entity.type
_entity.pdbx_description
1 polymer ?
#
loop_
_entity_poly.entity_id
_entity_poly.type
_entity_poly.pdbx_seq_one_letter_code
_entity_poly.pdbx_strand_id
1 'polypeptide(L)'
;MKNFGALRAIVTAGLIVGVLDISSAFVIWLERGVGLQRGLQGIAAGLLGTKSYEGGMATGGMGLAIHFLVAFVVVSIFYVVSRRVPFLTKHPAVSGVCYGIGVYLVM
;
A
#
# COMPACT_ATOMS: atom_id res chain seq x y z
N MET A 1 -17.06 23.83 0.62
CA MET A 1 -15.74 23.84 -0.07
C MET A 1 -14.58 23.29 0.79
N LYS A 2 -14.79 22.39 1.78
CA LYS A 2 -13.74 21.91 2.70
C LYS A 2 -13.04 20.59 2.30
N ASN A 3 -13.48 19.90 1.24
CA ASN A 3 -13.07 18.50 0.98
C ASN A 3 -11.90 18.35 -0.01
N PHE A 4 -11.56 19.39 -0.78
CA PHE A 4 -10.48 19.31 -1.78
C PHE A 4 -9.11 19.09 -1.14
N GLY A 5 -8.86 19.65 0.05
CA GLY A 5 -7.60 19.45 0.77
C GLY A 5 -7.42 18.02 1.28
N ALA A 6 -8.50 17.40 1.80
CA ALA A 6 -8.48 16.03 2.29
C ALA A 6 -8.26 15.04 1.15
N LEU A 7 -9.03 15.17 0.08
CA LEU A 7 -8.91 14.31 -1.10
C LEU A 7 -7.51 14.42 -1.71
N ARG A 8 -6.98 15.65 -1.88
CA ARG A 8 -5.62 15.85 -2.39
C ARG A 8 -4.57 15.20 -1.49
N ALA A 9 -4.69 15.35 -0.16
CA ALA A 9 -3.75 14.73 0.78
C ALA A 9 -3.77 13.20 0.67
N ILE A 10 -4.94 12.58 0.66
CA ILE A 10 -5.09 11.11 0.57
C ILE A 10 -4.59 10.60 -0.78
N VAL A 11 -4.95 11.26 -1.88
CA VAL A 11 -4.53 10.84 -3.22
C VAL A 11 -3.02 10.94 -3.36
N THR A 12 -2.43 12.09 -3.02
CA THR A 12 -0.99 12.30 -3.15
C THR A 12 -0.21 11.36 -2.22
N ALA A 13 -0.60 11.25 -0.95
CA ALA A 13 0.09 10.37 -0.01
C ALA A 13 -0.10 8.89 -0.35
N GLY A 14 -1.29 8.47 -0.77
CA GLY A 14 -1.55 7.09 -1.20
C GLY A 14 -0.76 6.68 -2.44
N LEU A 15 -0.60 7.58 -3.41
CA LEU A 15 0.28 7.34 -4.56
C LEU A 15 1.75 7.23 -4.14
N ILE A 16 2.23 8.15 -3.30
CA ILE A 16 3.63 8.11 -2.83
C ILE A 16 3.90 6.82 -2.06
N VAL A 17 3.05 6.48 -1.08
CA VAL A 17 3.18 5.26 -0.28
C VAL A 17 3.09 4.02 -1.18
N GLY A 18 2.07 3.93 -2.03
CA GLY A 18 1.88 2.79 -2.92
C GLY A 18 3.06 2.56 -3.86
N VAL A 19 3.62 3.63 -4.45
CA VAL A 19 4.79 3.57 -5.35
C VAL A 19 6.05 3.16 -4.59
N LEU A 20 6.34 3.78 -3.44
CA LEU A 20 7.54 3.45 -2.66
C LEU A 20 7.49 2.00 -2.17
N ASP A 21 6.32 1.55 -1.70
CA ASP A 21 6.13 0.20 -1.18
C ASP A 21 6.27 -0.86 -2.27
N ILE A 22 5.58 -0.70 -3.41
CA ILE A 22 5.70 -1.67 -4.52
C ILE A 22 7.10 -1.66 -5.15
N SER A 23 7.78 -0.51 -5.18
CA SER A 23 9.15 -0.43 -5.69
C SER A 23 10.10 -1.22 -4.77
N SER A 24 9.93 -1.11 -3.46
CA SER A 24 10.70 -1.91 -2.50
C SER A 24 10.43 -3.41 -2.69
N ALA A 25 9.17 -3.80 -2.89
CA ALA A 25 8.79 -5.19 -3.16
C ALA A 25 9.43 -5.71 -4.46
N PHE A 26 9.46 -4.90 -5.51
CA PHE A 26 10.13 -5.26 -6.78
C PHE A 26 11.62 -5.53 -6.58
N VAL A 27 12.33 -4.67 -5.84
CA VAL A 27 13.75 -4.89 -5.54
C VAL A 27 13.94 -6.22 -4.81
N ILE A 28 13.16 -6.46 -3.75
CA ILE A 28 13.24 -7.69 -2.95
C ILE A 28 12.91 -8.93 -3.80
N TRP A 29 11.91 -8.85 -4.67
CA TRP A 29 11.54 -9.97 -5.54
C TRP A 29 12.64 -10.27 -6.55
N LEU A 30 13.22 -9.25 -7.18
CA LEU A 30 14.33 -9.44 -8.11
C LEU A 30 15.56 -10.04 -7.43
N GLU A 31 15.91 -9.58 -6.23
CA GLU A 31 17.00 -10.17 -5.43
C GLU A 31 16.75 -11.64 -5.09
N ARG A 32 15.48 -12.04 -4.90
CA ARG A 32 15.07 -13.43 -4.62
C ARG A 32 14.84 -14.26 -5.89
N GLY A 33 15.08 -13.71 -7.08
CA GLY A 33 14.83 -14.39 -8.35
C GLY A 33 13.35 -14.61 -8.67
N VAL A 34 12.45 -13.88 -8.01
CA VAL A 34 11.00 -13.93 -8.25
C VAL A 34 10.63 -12.93 -9.35
N GLY A 35 9.98 -13.40 -10.41
CA GLY A 35 9.50 -12.51 -11.47
C GLY A 35 8.44 -11.52 -10.96
N LEU A 36 8.50 -10.26 -11.41
CA LEU A 36 7.60 -9.19 -10.94
C LEU A 36 6.12 -9.54 -11.09
N GLN A 37 5.76 -10.18 -12.21
CA GLN A 37 4.40 -10.65 -12.44
C GLN A 37 3.98 -11.70 -11.39
N ARG A 38 4.86 -12.63 -11.04
CA ARG A 38 4.60 -13.66 -10.03
C ARG A 38 4.37 -13.03 -8.65
N GLY A 39 5.15 -12.00 -8.31
CA GLY A 39 4.97 -11.24 -7.07
C GLY A 39 3.62 -10.52 -7.02
N LEU A 40 3.26 -9.80 -8.09
CA LEU A 40 1.95 -9.16 -8.21
C LEU A 40 0.78 -10.16 -8.18
N GLN A 41 0.92 -11.30 -8.85
CA GLN A 41 -0.06 -12.39 -8.75
C GLN A 41 -0.18 -12.96 -7.32
N GLY A 42 0.91 -12.93 -6.54
CA GLY A 42 0.89 -13.25 -5.12
C GLY A 42 0.00 -12.31 -4.31
N ILE A 43 0.03 -11.01 -4.62
CA ILE A 43 -0.90 -10.04 -4.02
C ILE A 43 -2.34 -10.37 -4.43
N ALA A 44 -2.58 -10.65 -5.71
CA ALA A 44 -3.90 -11.07 -6.18
C ALA A 44 -4.39 -12.40 -5.58
N ALA A 45 -3.47 -13.27 -5.15
CA ALA A 45 -3.79 -14.55 -4.50
C ALA A 45 -4.51 -14.35 -3.17
N GLY A 46 -4.33 -13.21 -2.50
CA GLY A 46 -5.08 -12.89 -1.28
C GLY A 46 -6.60 -12.88 -1.48
N LEU A 47 -7.07 -12.58 -2.71
CA LEU A 47 -8.50 -12.59 -3.06
C LEU A 47 -8.89 -13.79 -3.94
N LEU A 48 -8.03 -14.18 -4.89
CA LEU A 48 -8.32 -15.21 -5.89
C LEU A 48 -7.80 -16.61 -5.52
N GLY A 49 -7.02 -16.72 -4.45
CA GLY A 49 -6.28 -17.94 -4.10
C GLY A 49 -5.24 -18.31 -5.17
N THR A 50 -4.88 -19.59 -5.22
CA THR A 50 -3.82 -20.11 -6.13
C THR A 50 -4.12 -19.92 -7.61
N LYS A 51 -5.39 -19.70 -8.00
CA LYS A 51 -5.80 -19.41 -9.39
C LYS A 51 -5.21 -18.10 -9.91
N SER A 52 -4.79 -17.18 -9.05
CA SER A 52 -4.15 -15.94 -9.48
C SER A 52 -2.91 -16.17 -10.33
N TYR A 53 -2.21 -17.29 -10.15
CA TYR A 53 -0.96 -17.57 -10.86
C TYR A 53 -1.17 -18.00 -12.33
N GLU A 54 -2.38 -18.45 -12.68
CA GLU A 54 -2.71 -18.92 -14.03
C GLU A 54 -3.18 -17.78 -14.95
N GLY A 55 -3.68 -16.67 -14.39
CA GLY A 55 -4.32 -15.60 -15.15
C GLY A 55 -3.38 -14.56 -15.76
N GLY A 56 -2.09 -14.86 -15.90
CA GLY A 56 -1.12 -14.02 -16.63
C GLY A 56 -1.06 -12.54 -16.20
N MET A 57 -0.96 -11.65 -17.18
CA MET A 57 -0.89 -10.19 -16.92
C MET A 57 -2.18 -9.62 -16.29
N ALA A 58 -3.35 -10.21 -16.56
CA ALA A 58 -4.61 -9.71 -16.00
C ALA A 58 -4.63 -9.82 -14.47
N THR A 59 -4.20 -10.96 -13.94
CA THR A 59 -4.06 -11.19 -12.50
C THR A 59 -2.92 -10.40 -11.88
N GLY A 60 -1.81 -10.18 -12.62
CA GLY A 60 -0.75 -9.26 -12.20
C GLY A 60 -1.25 -7.81 -12.06
N GLY A 61 -2.01 -7.32 -13.04
CA GLY A 61 -2.64 -5.99 -12.99
C GLY A 61 -3.65 -5.86 -11.86
N MET A 62 -4.43 -6.92 -11.59
CA MET A 62 -5.33 -6.98 -10.44
C MET A 62 -4.57 -6.89 -9.12
N GLY A 63 -3.44 -7.60 -9.00
CA GLY A 63 -2.56 -7.50 -7.82
C GLY A 63 -2.06 -6.08 -7.59
N LEU A 64 -1.64 -5.39 -8.65
CA LEU A 64 -1.23 -3.99 -8.57
C LEU A 64 -2.39 -3.06 -8.16
N ALA A 65 -3.61 -3.29 -8.67
CA ALA A 65 -4.78 -2.52 -8.29
C ALA A 65 -5.15 -2.73 -6.81
N ILE A 66 -5.11 -3.98 -6.34
CA ILE A 66 -5.34 -4.34 -4.93
C ILE A 66 -4.30 -3.66 -4.03
N HIS A 67 -3.02 -3.69 -4.44
CA HIS A 67 -1.93 -3.02 -3.73
C HIS A 67 -2.22 -1.53 -3.51
N PHE A 68 -2.56 -0.80 -4.57
CA PHE A 68 -2.88 0.63 -4.44
C PHE A 68 -4.16 0.88 -3.63
N LEU A 69 -5.17 0.04 -3.77
CA LEU A 69 -6.39 0.13 -2.96
C LEU A 69 -6.06 0.05 -1.47
N VAL A 70 -5.25 -0.94 -1.09
CA VAL A 70 -4.75 -1.12 0.28
C VAL A 70 -3.93 0.09 0.74
N ALA A 71 -3.02 0.59 -0.10
CA ALA A 71 -2.24 1.80 0.22
C ALA A 71 -3.15 3.02 0.49
N PHE A 72 -4.21 3.20 -0.30
CA PHE A 72 -5.20 4.27 -0.05
C PHE A 72 -5.97 4.06 1.24
N VAL A 73 -6.33 2.82 1.60
CA VAL A 73 -7.00 2.51 2.87
C VAL A 73 -6.09 2.85 4.05
N VAL A 74 -4.84 2.40 4.03
CA VAL A 74 -3.83 2.69 5.05
C VAL A 74 -3.64 4.20 5.22
N VAL A 75 -3.41 4.93 4.14
CA VAL A 75 -3.27 6.40 4.20
C VAL A 75 -4.54 7.10 4.69
N SER A 76 -5.72 6.62 4.29
CA SER A 76 -6.99 7.19 4.74
C SER A 76 -7.21 7.01 6.24
N ILE A 77 -6.85 5.83 6.77
CA ILE A 77 -6.90 5.57 8.21
C ILE A 77 -5.96 6.52 8.93
N PHE A 78 -4.68 6.60 8.51
CA PHE A 78 -3.73 7.53 9.13
C PHE A 78 -4.24 8.97 9.08
N TYR A 79 -4.77 9.41 7.94
CA TYR A 79 -5.35 10.74 7.80
C TYR A 79 -6.45 10.98 8.83
N VAL A 80 -7.46 10.11 8.93
CA VAL A 80 -8.58 10.26 9.88
C VAL A 80 -8.08 10.28 11.34
N VAL A 81 -7.17 9.37 11.70
CA VAL A 81 -6.64 9.28 13.07
C VAL A 81 -5.81 10.52 13.41
N SER A 82 -5.00 11.03 12.48
CA SER A 82 -4.17 12.23 12.66
C SER A 82 -4.98 13.49 12.97
N ARG A 83 -6.26 13.55 12.56
CA ARG A 83 -7.17 14.66 12.88
C ARG A 83 -7.67 14.63 14.32
N ARG A 84 -7.61 13.47 14.98
CA ARG A 84 -8.07 13.27 16.37
C ARG A 84 -6.90 13.18 17.35
N VAL A 85 -5.73 12.78 16.88
CA VAL A 85 -4.54 12.54 17.70
C VAL A 85 -3.40 13.48 17.26
N PRO A 86 -3.26 14.66 17.90
CA PRO A 86 -2.23 15.65 17.52
C PRO A 86 -0.80 15.13 17.61
N PHE A 87 -0.55 14.09 18.42
CA PHE A 87 0.77 13.45 18.52
C PHE A 87 1.27 12.95 17.16
N LEU A 88 0.37 12.43 16.31
CA LEU A 88 0.72 11.89 15.00
C LEU A 88 1.33 12.92 14.05
N THR A 89 0.94 14.18 14.18
CA THR A 89 1.44 15.28 13.36
C THR A 89 2.56 16.07 14.04
N LYS A 90 2.61 16.08 15.38
CA LYS A 90 3.71 16.70 16.16
C LYS A 90 5.00 15.89 16.10
N HIS A 91 4.89 14.56 16.06
CA HIS A 91 6.04 13.64 15.99
C HIS A 91 5.93 12.73 14.76
N PRO A 92 6.05 13.28 13.54
CA PRO A 92 5.74 12.54 12.31
C PRO A 92 6.69 11.36 12.07
N ALA A 93 7.98 11.47 12.41
CA ALA A 93 8.95 10.39 12.21
C ALA A 93 8.63 9.17 13.09
N VAL A 94 8.47 9.36 14.40
CA VAL A 94 8.12 8.28 15.35
C VAL A 94 6.76 7.69 15.00
N SER A 95 5.77 8.54 14.72
CA SER A 95 4.43 8.10 14.37
C SER A 95 4.41 7.31 13.06
N GLY A 96 5.18 7.72 12.06
CA GLY A 96 5.34 7.01 10.80
C GLY A 96 5.99 5.64 10.98
N VAL A 97 7.05 5.54 11.79
CA VAL A 97 7.69 4.26 12.11
C VAL A 97 6.73 3.32 12.84
N CYS A 98 6.10 3.78 13.93
CA CYS A 98 5.16 2.95 14.69
C CYS A 98 3.97 2.50 13.82
N TYR A 99 3.42 3.42 13.01
CA TYR A 99 2.31 3.11 12.12
C TYR A 99 2.72 2.13 11.02
N GLY A 100 3.88 2.34 10.40
CA GLY A 100 4.43 1.43 9.37
C GLY A 100 4.68 0.02 9.91
N ILE A 101 5.23 -0.12 11.12
CA ILE A 101 5.36 -1.42 11.79
C ILE A 101 3.99 -2.06 11.98
N GLY A 102 3.00 -1.30 12.46
CA GLY A 102 1.64 -1.81 12.63
C GLY A 102 1.02 -2.30 11.32
N VAL A 103 1.22 -1.58 10.22
CA VAL A 103 0.75 -1.99 8.88
C VAL A 103 1.46 -3.27 8.43
N TYR A 104 2.79 -3.33 8.55
CA TYR A 104 3.57 -4.51 8.18
C TYR A 104 3.16 -5.80 8.91
N LEU A 105 2.69 -5.69 10.17
CA LEU A 105 2.26 -6.86 10.94
C LEU A 105 0.87 -7.39 10.53
N VAL A 106 0.05 -6.56 9.88
CA VAL A 106 -1.34 -6.90 9.51
C VAL A 106 -1.45 -7.33 8.04
N MET A 107 -0.50 -6.90 7.21
CA MET A 107 -0.44 -7.16 5.77
C MET A 107 0.39 -8.40 5.46
#